data_AF-A0A6A5ALA9-F1
#
_entry.id   AF-A0A6A5ALA9-F1
#
_cell.length_a   1.000
_cell.length_b   1.000
_cell.length_c   1.000
_cell.angle_alpha   90.00
_cell.angle_beta   90.00
_cell.angle_gamma   90.00
#
_symmetry.space_group_name_H-M   'P 1'
#
loop_
_entity.id
_entity.type
_entity.pdbx_description
1 polymer ?
#
loop_
_entity_poly.entity_id
_entity_poly.type
_entity_poly.pdbx_seq_one_letter_code
_entity_poly.pdbx_strand_id
1 'polypeptide(L)'
;MSQLALLRSPFDYTYTTVWDAEMIQGCLCDRGSAGVDCVMATCPNGDDPMTLAQVNEVQILKCTATAGFFFLKLRGETTSALAISTTAAQLKTILQVRQDKSIYNYIHATPTTITKSNVAPFGAVRTTYSFGTTLCDATGRNVVSIEFTSNFGPQPAMLAVTLLRGQATLTGNVVTGAGGAAIGTTVSTRGTKEYAPCSNRGYCNPKIGQCACYTYPMPGFRSSDGYGKVGLRADCGAPDNTNFYGGPIKGCPGYLPCSGHGACSGPPAYTCACAVGWVTGDCSMRASCYYLLWCFG
;
A
#
# COMPACT_ATOMS: atom_id res chain seq x y z
N MET A 1 -17.35 11.42 17.55
CA MET A 1 -16.50 10.95 16.42
C MET A 1 -17.21 10.96 15.04
N SER A 2 -18.16 11.88 14.75
CA SER A 2 -19.05 11.64 13.61
C SER A 2 -18.56 12.09 12.22
N GLN A 3 -17.84 13.22 12.05
CA GLN A 3 -17.51 13.70 10.70
C GLN A 3 -16.20 13.15 10.10
N LEU A 4 -15.16 12.95 10.91
CA LEU A 4 -13.86 12.44 10.42
C LEU A 4 -13.92 10.93 10.06
N ALA A 5 -14.69 10.14 10.81
CA ALA A 5 -14.92 8.72 10.53
C ALA A 5 -15.73 8.51 9.24
N LEU A 6 -16.73 9.37 8.98
CA LEU A 6 -17.50 9.39 7.72
C LEU A 6 -16.62 9.70 6.51
N LEU A 7 -15.70 10.65 6.62
CA LEU A 7 -14.85 11.08 5.50
C LEU A 7 -13.74 10.07 5.15
N ARG A 8 -13.28 9.29 6.13
CA ARG A 8 -12.13 8.37 5.98
C ARG A 8 -12.49 6.88 6.07
N SER A 9 -13.77 6.51 6.18
CA SER A 9 -14.18 5.10 6.08
C SER A 9 -13.81 4.53 4.71
N PRO A 10 -12.98 3.47 4.63
CA PRO A 10 -12.56 2.88 3.36
C PRO A 10 -13.67 2.10 2.66
N PHE A 11 -14.80 1.83 3.34
CA PHE A 11 -15.88 0.96 2.84
C PHE A 11 -17.29 1.56 2.92
N ASP A 12 -17.41 2.88 3.16
CA ASP A 12 -18.71 3.59 3.27
C ASP A 12 -19.67 3.04 4.36
N TYR A 13 -19.20 2.12 5.20
CA TYR A 13 -19.93 1.65 6.38
C TYR A 13 -19.48 2.44 7.61
N THR A 14 -20.44 2.92 8.39
CA THR A 14 -20.22 3.65 9.64
C THR A 14 -20.80 2.91 10.83
N TYR A 15 -19.93 2.56 11.77
CA TYR A 15 -20.29 1.98 13.05
C TYR A 15 -20.77 3.09 14.00
N THR A 16 -22.00 3.59 13.80
CA THR A 16 -22.52 4.78 14.50
C THR A 16 -23.86 4.57 15.22
N THR A 17 -24.52 3.42 15.00
CA THR A 17 -25.88 3.16 15.53
C THR A 17 -25.94 2.01 16.53
N VAL A 18 -24.82 1.34 16.78
CA VAL A 18 -24.72 0.22 17.73
C VAL A 18 -24.41 0.77 19.13
N TRP A 19 -24.88 0.11 20.19
CA TRP A 19 -24.80 0.59 21.57
C TRP A 19 -23.37 0.86 22.08
N ASP A 20 -22.36 0.24 21.48
CA ASP A 20 -20.95 0.38 21.80
C ASP A 20 -20.17 1.26 20.80
N ALA A 21 -20.87 1.91 19.86
CA ALA A 21 -20.26 2.73 18.81
C ALA A 21 -19.36 3.87 19.33
N GLU A 22 -19.59 4.31 20.57
CA GLU A 22 -18.79 5.35 21.23
C GLU A 22 -17.91 4.83 22.38
N MET A 23 -18.03 3.54 22.71
CA MET A 23 -17.42 2.93 23.90
C MET A 23 -15.98 2.49 23.65
N ILE A 24 -15.61 2.20 22.40
CA ILE A 24 -14.24 1.87 21.99
C ILE A 24 -13.71 3.01 21.12
N GLN A 25 -12.72 3.73 21.63
CA GLN A 25 -12.09 4.84 20.92
C GLN A 25 -10.65 4.46 20.58
N GLY A 26 -10.20 4.85 19.39
CA GLY A 26 -8.83 4.65 18.93
C GLY A 26 -8.34 5.84 18.13
N CYS A 27 -7.04 6.05 18.11
CA CYS A 27 -6.44 7.11 17.31
C CYS A 27 -6.39 6.70 15.83
N LEU A 28 -6.78 7.63 14.95
CA LEU A 28 -6.49 7.50 13.52
C LEU A 28 -5.07 8.00 13.27
N CYS A 29 -4.14 7.08 13.10
CA CYS A 29 -2.74 7.43 12.95
C CYS A 29 -2.43 8.09 11.60
N ASP A 30 -1.52 9.05 11.66
CA ASP A 30 -0.89 9.59 10.47
C ASP A 30 -0.02 8.52 9.79
N ARG A 31 0.26 8.73 8.50
CA ARG A 31 1.09 7.82 7.72
C ARG A 31 2.48 7.72 8.33
N GLY A 32 2.96 6.49 8.53
CA GLY A 32 4.24 6.25 9.20
C GLY A 32 4.08 5.87 10.68
N SER A 33 2.88 6.04 11.24
CA SER A 33 2.55 5.74 12.62
C SER A 33 1.43 4.71 12.74
N ALA A 34 1.46 3.94 13.82
CA ALA A 34 0.55 2.86 14.13
C ALA A 34 0.48 2.64 15.66
N GLY A 35 -0.36 1.69 16.07
CA GLY A 35 -0.65 1.42 17.48
C GLY A 35 -1.87 2.18 17.97
N VAL A 36 -2.29 1.88 19.19
CA VAL A 36 -3.49 2.48 19.81
C VAL A 36 -3.33 3.98 20.08
N ASP A 37 -2.10 4.41 20.31
CA ASP A 37 -1.67 5.76 20.65
C ASP A 37 -0.83 6.43 19.53
N CYS A 38 -0.68 5.76 18.38
CA CYS A 38 0.09 6.22 17.22
C CYS A 38 1.59 6.48 17.47
N VAL A 39 2.18 5.92 18.54
CA VAL A 39 3.61 6.10 18.85
C VAL A 39 4.50 5.08 18.16
N MET A 40 3.93 4.00 17.63
CA MET A 40 4.70 2.97 16.92
C MET A 40 4.93 3.40 15.48
N ALA A 41 6.17 3.36 15.02
CA ALA A 41 6.49 3.62 13.63
C ALA A 41 6.17 2.39 12.76
N THR A 42 5.55 2.60 11.60
CA THR A 42 5.30 1.55 10.61
C THR A 42 6.55 1.30 9.77
N CYS A 43 6.88 0.04 9.52
CA CYS A 43 7.96 -0.32 8.61
C CYS A 43 7.55 -0.27 7.13
N PRO A 44 8.53 -0.19 6.21
CA PRO A 44 8.29 -0.43 4.80
C PRO A 44 7.61 -1.78 4.58
N ASN A 45 6.52 -1.75 3.83
CA ASN A 45 5.86 -2.96 3.37
C ASN A 45 6.39 -3.35 2.00
N GLY A 46 6.45 -4.65 1.77
CA GLY A 46 6.93 -5.22 0.52
C GLY A 46 6.33 -6.59 0.25
N ASP A 47 6.71 -7.09 -0.92
CA ASP A 47 6.34 -8.39 -1.46
C ASP A 47 7.39 -9.42 -1.05
N ASP A 48 6.95 -10.61 -0.68
CA ASP A 48 7.86 -11.67 -0.28
C ASP A 48 8.62 -12.19 -1.52
N PRO A 49 9.96 -12.13 -1.59
CA PRO A 49 10.68 -12.56 -2.78
C PRO A 49 10.61 -14.07 -3.04
N MET A 50 10.15 -14.86 -2.06
CA MET A 50 10.07 -16.32 -2.18
C MET A 50 8.70 -16.80 -2.67
N THR A 51 7.71 -15.92 -2.75
CA THR A 51 6.42 -16.21 -3.38
C THR A 51 6.54 -15.97 -4.88
N LEU A 52 6.33 -17.03 -5.65
CA LEU A 52 6.57 -17.01 -7.10
C LEU A 52 5.28 -16.76 -7.88
N ALA A 53 5.43 -16.33 -9.14
CA ALA A 53 4.33 -16.14 -10.10
C ALA A 53 3.24 -15.17 -9.62
N GLN A 54 3.63 -14.13 -8.87
CA GLN A 54 2.70 -13.11 -8.40
C GLN A 54 2.53 -11.97 -9.40
N VAL A 55 1.35 -11.33 -9.34
CA VAL A 55 0.99 -10.21 -10.22
C VAL A 55 0.59 -8.99 -9.41
N ASN A 56 0.86 -7.81 -9.99
CA ASN A 56 0.40 -6.53 -9.47
C ASN A 56 -1.12 -6.40 -9.60
N GLU A 57 -1.72 -5.60 -8.72
CA GLU A 57 -3.09 -5.15 -8.91
C GLU A 57 -3.15 -4.22 -10.12
N VAL A 58 -4.12 -4.45 -11.01
CA VAL A 58 -4.47 -3.56 -12.10
C VAL A 58 -5.95 -3.25 -12.01
N GLN A 59 -6.29 -1.98 -11.84
CA GLN A 59 -7.66 -1.51 -11.94
C GLN A 59 -7.84 -0.73 -13.23
N ILE A 60 -9.05 -0.76 -13.78
CA ILE A 60 -9.36 -0.18 -15.08
C ILE A 60 -10.45 0.88 -14.96
N LEU A 61 -10.42 1.86 -15.85
CA LEU A 61 -11.52 2.83 -16.00
C LEU A 61 -11.76 3.14 -17.47
N LYS A 62 -13.01 3.48 -17.78
CA LYS A 62 -13.42 4.00 -19.09
C LYS A 62 -14.23 5.27 -18.90
N CYS A 63 -13.84 6.33 -19.59
CA CYS A 63 -14.52 7.61 -19.56
C CYS A 63 -15.05 7.97 -20.95
N THR A 64 -16.35 8.28 -21.02
CA THR A 64 -17.08 8.66 -22.25
C THR A 64 -17.57 10.11 -22.22
N ALA A 65 -17.05 10.91 -21.28
CA ALA A 65 -17.45 12.29 -21.12
C ALA A 65 -16.95 13.20 -22.25
N THR A 66 -17.79 14.16 -22.64
CA THR A 66 -17.51 15.16 -23.67
C THR A 66 -17.07 16.50 -23.09
N ALA A 67 -17.35 16.75 -21.82
CA ALA A 67 -16.94 17.97 -21.11
C ALA A 67 -16.80 17.73 -19.60
N GLY A 68 -16.05 18.61 -18.95
CA GLY A 68 -15.95 18.68 -17.49
C GLY A 68 -14.73 17.97 -16.91
N PHE A 69 -14.86 17.57 -15.65
CA PHE A 69 -13.84 16.87 -14.89
C PHE A 69 -14.48 15.96 -13.84
N PHE A 70 -13.71 15.02 -13.31
CA PHE A 70 -14.11 14.16 -12.20
C PHE A 70 -12.93 13.92 -11.25
N PHE A 71 -13.17 13.24 -10.14
CA PHE A 71 -12.13 12.86 -9.19
C PHE A 71 -12.09 11.34 -9.04
N LEU A 72 -10.93 10.79 -8.70
CA LEU A 72 -10.82 9.40 -8.27
C LEU A 72 -10.64 9.35 -6.76
N LYS A 73 -11.39 8.47 -6.10
CA LYS A 73 -11.28 8.19 -4.67
C LYS A 73 -10.79 6.77 -4.44
N LEU A 74 -9.81 6.61 -3.55
CA LEU A 74 -9.28 5.32 -3.10
C LEU A 74 -8.90 5.43 -1.62
N ARG A 75 -9.38 4.49 -0.78
CA ARG A 75 -9.08 4.45 0.67
C ARG A 75 -9.33 5.79 1.39
N GLY A 76 -10.45 6.45 1.07
CA GLY A 76 -10.81 7.75 1.65
C GLY A 76 -10.09 8.96 1.02
N GLU A 77 -9.00 8.75 0.29
CA GLU A 77 -8.23 9.82 -0.35
C GLU A 77 -8.79 10.13 -1.74
N THR A 78 -8.84 11.42 -2.08
CA THR A 78 -9.38 11.91 -3.37
C THR A 78 -8.29 12.63 -4.15
N THR A 79 -8.20 12.39 -5.45
CA THR A 79 -7.24 13.09 -6.33
C THR A 79 -7.62 14.57 -6.50
N SER A 80 -6.75 15.35 -7.12
CA SER A 80 -7.18 16.60 -7.75
C SER A 80 -8.11 16.33 -8.95
N ALA A 81 -8.76 17.36 -9.46
CA ALA A 81 -9.63 17.26 -10.62
C ALA A 81 -8.90 16.66 -11.83
N LEU A 82 -9.53 15.65 -12.44
CA LEU A 82 -9.10 14.99 -13.66
C LEU A 82 -9.93 15.54 -14.81
N ALA A 83 -9.30 16.34 -15.66
CA ALA A 83 -9.94 16.85 -16.87
C ALA A 83 -10.10 15.71 -17.89
N ILE A 84 -11.12 15.82 -18.74
CA ILE A 84 -11.34 14.84 -19.82
C ILE A 84 -10.14 14.68 -20.76
N SER A 85 -9.29 15.71 -20.88
CA SER A 85 -8.11 15.75 -21.72
C SER A 85 -6.82 15.28 -21.03
N THR A 86 -6.88 14.85 -19.77
CA THR A 86 -5.70 14.44 -18.99
C THR A 86 -4.93 13.31 -19.69
N THR A 87 -3.63 13.52 -19.92
CA THR A 87 -2.77 12.51 -20.56
C THR A 87 -2.36 11.43 -19.57
N ALA A 88 -1.90 10.27 -20.07
CA ALA A 88 -1.46 9.17 -19.19
C ALA A 88 -0.36 9.60 -18.21
N ALA A 89 0.59 10.43 -18.65
CA ALA A 89 1.65 10.97 -17.81
C ALA A 89 1.11 11.91 -16.72
N GLN A 90 0.18 12.81 -17.08
CA GLN A 90 -0.49 13.68 -16.10
C GLN A 90 -1.30 12.88 -15.09
N LEU A 91 -2.03 11.85 -15.55
CA LEU A 91 -2.79 10.95 -14.66
C LEU A 91 -1.87 10.27 -13.65
N LYS A 92 -0.72 9.74 -14.10
CA LYS A 92 0.29 9.15 -13.20
C LYS A 92 0.71 10.13 -12.12
N THR A 93 1.03 11.37 -12.48
CA THR A 93 1.42 12.40 -11.51
C THR A 93 0.28 12.75 -10.55
N ILE A 94 -0.95 12.90 -11.04
CA ILE A 94 -2.12 13.24 -10.22
C ILE A 94 -2.44 12.12 -9.22
N LEU A 95 -2.32 10.85 -9.62
CA LEU A 95 -2.53 9.70 -8.73
C LEU A 95 -1.43 9.54 -7.67
N GLN A 96 -0.24 10.11 -7.91
CA GLN A 96 0.93 10.01 -7.02
C GLN A 96 1.10 11.21 -6.09
N VAL A 97 0.27 12.24 -6.20
CA VAL A 97 0.37 13.45 -5.40
C VAL A 97 -0.95 13.72 -4.71
N ARG A 98 -0.95 13.82 -3.38
CA ARG A 98 -2.04 14.50 -2.66
C ARG A 98 -1.84 16.02 -2.69
N GLN A 99 -2.95 16.73 -2.85
CA GLN A 99 -3.04 18.08 -2.31
C GLN A 99 -3.60 17.96 -0.90
N ASP A 100 -2.75 17.90 0.12
CA ASP A 100 -3.23 18.14 1.48
C ASP A 100 -3.65 19.61 1.57
N LYS A 101 -4.95 19.85 1.76
CA LYS A 101 -5.43 21.13 2.26
C LYS A 101 -4.92 21.27 3.70
N SER A 102 -3.84 22.05 3.84
CA SER A 102 -3.41 22.75 5.06
C SER A 102 -3.55 21.98 6.38
N ILE A 103 -2.44 21.41 6.85
CA ILE A 103 -2.20 21.34 8.29
C ILE A 103 -1.89 22.77 8.73
N TYR A 104 -2.82 23.38 9.47
CA TYR A 104 -2.55 24.60 10.21
C TYR A 104 -1.64 24.23 11.39
N ASN A 105 -0.32 24.41 11.25
CA ASN A 105 0.56 24.40 12.42
C ASN A 105 0.30 25.69 13.19
N TYR A 106 -0.55 25.62 14.23
CA TYR A 106 -0.73 26.70 15.18
C TYR A 106 0.44 26.72 16.18
N ILE A 107 1.67 26.80 15.69
CA ILE A 107 2.86 27.00 16.51
C ILE A 107 3.73 28.03 15.77
N HIS A 108 3.55 29.28 16.20
CA HIS A 108 4.20 30.52 15.74
C HIS A 108 3.67 31.14 14.44
N ALA A 109 3.22 32.39 14.60
CA ALA A 109 2.54 33.24 13.63
C ALA A 109 3.45 33.76 12.51
N THR A 110 3.98 32.88 11.67
CA THR A 110 4.63 33.25 10.41
C THR A 110 4.10 32.39 9.26
N PRO A 111 3.52 33.00 8.20
CA PRO A 111 3.06 32.26 7.04
C PRO A 111 4.28 31.74 6.27
N THR A 112 4.68 30.51 6.55
CA THR A 112 5.68 29.79 5.77
C THR A 112 4.99 29.06 4.62
N THR A 113 5.60 29.17 3.44
CA THR A 113 5.15 28.58 2.17
C THR A 113 4.73 27.12 2.36
N ILE A 114 3.46 26.80 2.07
CA ILE A 114 2.91 25.45 2.18
C ILE A 114 3.60 24.56 1.14
N THR A 115 4.53 23.71 1.59
CA THR A 115 5.04 22.63 0.76
C THR A 115 3.93 21.59 0.63
N LYS A 116 3.45 21.39 -0.60
CA LYS A 116 2.52 20.31 -0.96
C LYS A 116 3.11 19.00 -0.44
N SER A 117 2.45 18.36 0.51
CA SER A 117 2.90 17.05 1.00
C SER A 117 2.70 16.03 -0.12
N ASN A 118 3.80 15.47 -0.63
CA ASN A 118 3.81 14.43 -1.66
C ASN A 118 3.36 13.08 -1.06
N VAL A 119 2.18 13.03 -0.43
CA VAL A 119 1.62 11.76 -0.02
C VAL A 119 0.98 11.13 -1.25
N ALA A 120 1.55 10.05 -1.77
CA ALA A 120 0.95 9.29 -2.85
C ALA A 120 -0.22 8.44 -2.31
N PRO A 121 -1.50 8.82 -2.54
CA PRO A 121 -2.63 8.07 -2.01
C PRO A 121 -2.75 6.68 -2.65
N PHE A 122 -2.35 6.58 -3.93
CA PHE A 122 -2.32 5.32 -4.68
C PHE A 122 -0.96 4.61 -4.58
N GLY A 123 0.04 5.21 -3.92
CA GLY A 123 1.43 4.78 -4.04
C GLY A 123 2.00 5.06 -5.43
N ALA A 124 3.13 4.43 -5.77
CA ALA A 124 3.62 4.41 -7.13
C ALA A 124 2.67 3.57 -8.00
N VAL A 125 2.35 4.12 -9.17
CA VAL A 125 1.45 3.53 -10.16
C VAL A 125 2.01 3.69 -11.56
N ARG A 126 1.59 2.81 -12.46
CA ARG A 126 1.80 2.91 -13.90
C ARG A 126 0.43 3.03 -14.58
N THR A 127 0.31 4.02 -15.45
CA THR A 127 -0.91 4.31 -16.21
C THR A 127 -0.69 3.96 -17.68
N THR A 128 -1.67 3.34 -18.33
CA THR A 128 -1.61 2.99 -19.75
C THR A 128 -2.98 3.17 -20.38
N TYR A 129 -3.05 3.80 -21.55
CA TYR A 129 -4.28 4.03 -22.30
C TYR A 129 -4.32 3.07 -23.47
N SER A 130 -5.43 2.37 -23.69
CA SER A 130 -5.57 1.46 -24.83
C SER A 130 -5.74 2.20 -26.16
N PHE A 131 -6.20 3.45 -26.12
CA PHE A 131 -6.44 4.25 -27.32
C PHE A 131 -6.30 5.76 -27.05
N GLY A 132 -5.77 6.51 -28.03
CA GLY A 132 -5.68 7.96 -27.96
C GLY A 132 -4.72 8.48 -26.88
N THR A 133 -4.77 9.79 -26.63
CA THR A 133 -3.87 10.49 -25.69
C THR A 133 -4.60 11.17 -24.54
N THR A 134 -5.94 11.17 -24.55
CA THR A 134 -6.81 11.81 -23.55
C THR A 134 -7.53 10.78 -22.67
N LEU A 135 -7.78 11.14 -21.41
CA LEU A 135 -8.42 10.28 -20.42
C LEU A 135 -9.82 9.83 -20.86
N CYS A 136 -10.60 10.74 -21.43
CA CYS A 136 -11.93 10.46 -21.93
C CYS A 136 -11.94 10.41 -23.46
N ASP A 137 -12.75 9.49 -23.98
CA ASP A 137 -13.04 9.33 -25.39
C ASP A 137 -14.56 9.15 -25.52
N ALA A 138 -15.24 10.10 -26.17
CA ALA A 138 -16.69 10.08 -26.32
C ALA A 138 -17.21 8.80 -27.02
N THR A 139 -16.38 8.19 -27.88
CA THR A 139 -16.71 6.91 -28.53
C THR A 139 -16.49 5.70 -27.63
N GLY A 140 -15.80 5.87 -26.51
CA GLY A 140 -15.57 4.85 -25.49
C GLY A 140 -14.61 3.74 -25.90
N ARG A 141 -13.66 4.00 -26.82
CA ARG A 141 -12.63 3.02 -27.20
C ARG A 141 -11.48 2.97 -26.20
N ASN A 142 -11.16 4.11 -25.59
CA ASN A 142 -10.09 4.17 -24.59
C ASN A 142 -10.51 3.49 -23.27
N VAL A 143 -9.71 2.53 -22.84
CA VAL A 143 -9.72 1.94 -21.51
C VAL A 143 -8.37 2.24 -20.87
N VAL A 144 -8.44 2.88 -19.72
CA VAL A 144 -7.28 3.28 -18.94
C VAL A 144 -7.00 2.22 -17.89
N SER A 145 -5.78 1.68 -17.92
CA SER A 145 -5.28 0.72 -16.93
C SER A 145 -4.37 1.43 -15.94
N ILE A 146 -4.63 1.22 -14.65
CA ILE A 146 -3.87 1.75 -13.52
C ILE A 146 -3.31 0.55 -12.76
N GLU A 147 -2.02 0.30 -12.96
CA GLU A 147 -1.26 -0.75 -12.29
C GLU A 147 -0.59 -0.20 -11.03
N PHE A 148 -0.77 -0.87 -9.89
CA PHE A 148 -0.17 -0.51 -8.62
C PHE A 148 1.21 -1.14 -8.50
N THR A 149 2.26 -0.30 -8.40
CA THR A 149 3.66 -0.77 -8.45
C THR A 149 4.42 -0.63 -7.13
N SER A 150 3.83 -0.03 -6.09
CA SER A 150 4.41 -0.01 -4.73
C SER A 150 3.50 -0.57 -3.65
N ASN A 151 2.20 -0.28 -3.73
CA ASN A 151 1.19 -0.74 -2.79
C ASN A 151 0.66 -2.08 -3.30
N PHE A 152 1.38 -3.13 -3.00
CA PHE A 152 1.09 -4.48 -3.45
C PHE A 152 -0.17 -5.07 -2.80
N GLY A 153 -0.54 -6.26 -3.26
CA GLY A 153 -1.75 -6.96 -2.84
C GLY A 153 -3.03 -6.42 -3.44
N PRO A 154 -4.18 -7.04 -3.11
CA PRO A 154 -5.48 -6.62 -3.62
C PRO A 154 -5.83 -5.23 -3.10
N GLN A 155 -6.15 -4.31 -4.01
CA GLN A 155 -6.57 -2.95 -3.64
C GLN A 155 -8.11 -2.84 -3.67
N PRO A 156 -8.73 -2.01 -2.81
CA PRO A 156 -10.16 -1.74 -2.90
C PRO A 156 -10.49 -1.05 -4.23
N ALA A 157 -11.72 -1.24 -4.74
CA ALA A 157 -12.13 -0.63 -6.00
C ALA A 157 -12.09 0.90 -5.93
N MET A 158 -11.51 1.54 -6.95
CA MET A 158 -11.58 2.98 -7.14
C MET A 158 -13.00 3.45 -7.44
N LEU A 159 -13.34 4.60 -6.88
CA LEU A 159 -14.62 5.27 -7.15
C LEU A 159 -14.37 6.53 -7.98
N ALA A 160 -15.14 6.69 -9.06
CA ALA A 160 -15.20 7.93 -9.82
C ALA A 160 -16.25 8.86 -9.20
N VAL A 161 -15.82 10.04 -8.75
CA VAL A 161 -16.67 11.06 -8.16
C VAL A 161 -16.92 12.14 -9.21
N THR A 162 -18.16 12.24 -9.69
CA THR A 162 -18.60 13.16 -10.75
C THR A 162 -19.47 14.31 -10.22
N LEU A 163 -19.61 14.43 -8.90
CA LEU A 163 -20.37 15.46 -8.22
C LEU A 163 -19.42 16.31 -7.36
N LEU A 164 -19.60 17.63 -7.39
CA LEU A 164 -18.95 18.55 -6.47
C LEU A 164 -20.01 19.48 -5.90
N ARG A 165 -20.17 19.49 -4.57
CA ARG A 165 -21.20 20.26 -3.86
C ARG A 165 -22.63 20.00 -4.39
N GLY A 166 -22.92 18.74 -4.72
CA GLY A 166 -24.23 18.31 -5.22
C GLY A 166 -24.50 18.64 -6.70
N GLN A 167 -23.55 19.23 -7.42
CA GLN A 167 -23.66 19.52 -8.85
C GLN A 167 -22.78 18.59 -9.69
N ALA A 168 -23.31 18.13 -10.82
CA ALA A 168 -22.55 17.34 -11.79
C ALA A 168 -21.40 18.17 -12.37
N THR A 169 -20.18 17.64 -12.29
CA THR A 169 -18.97 18.26 -12.85
C THR A 169 -18.59 17.68 -14.20
N LEU A 170 -19.33 16.70 -14.68
CA LEU A 170 -19.02 15.91 -15.87
C LEU A 170 -20.26 15.74 -16.74
N THR A 171 -20.09 15.91 -18.05
CA THR A 171 -21.13 15.60 -19.04
C THR A 171 -20.78 14.28 -19.73
N GLY A 172 -21.41 13.19 -19.27
CA GLY A 172 -21.18 11.82 -19.74
C GLY A 172 -20.91 10.87 -18.57
N ASN A 173 -20.23 9.75 -18.83
CA ASN A 173 -20.08 8.69 -17.83
C ASN A 173 -18.63 8.24 -17.63
N VAL A 174 -18.32 7.81 -16.41
CA VAL A 174 -17.07 7.14 -16.03
C VAL A 174 -17.42 5.83 -15.33
N VAL A 175 -16.84 4.73 -15.81
CA VAL A 175 -17.00 3.41 -15.20
C VAL A 175 -15.63 2.93 -14.74
N THR A 176 -15.54 2.41 -13.52
CA THR A 176 -14.33 1.80 -12.97
C THR A 176 -14.53 0.28 -12.82
N GLY A 177 -13.44 -0.48 -12.87
CA GLY A 177 -13.43 -1.93 -12.71
C GLY A 177 -12.20 -2.38 -11.91
N ALA A 178 -12.39 -3.33 -11.00
CA ALA A 178 -11.36 -3.90 -10.15
C ALA A 178 -11.61 -5.40 -9.94
N GLY A 179 -10.60 -6.12 -9.42
CA GLY A 179 -10.78 -7.49 -8.93
C GLY A 179 -11.20 -8.53 -9.97
N GLY A 180 -10.88 -8.34 -11.26
CA GLY A 180 -11.27 -9.24 -12.34
C GLY A 180 -12.42 -8.73 -13.21
N ALA A 181 -13.00 -7.56 -12.91
CA ALA A 181 -13.98 -6.91 -13.77
C ALA A 181 -13.40 -6.59 -15.15
N ALA A 182 -14.23 -6.72 -16.19
CA ALA A 182 -13.89 -6.43 -17.57
C ALA A 182 -14.61 -5.18 -18.09
N ILE A 183 -13.92 -4.36 -18.88
CA ILE A 183 -14.51 -3.27 -19.67
C ILE A 183 -14.10 -3.49 -21.12
N GLY A 184 -15.04 -3.90 -21.97
CA GLY A 184 -14.71 -4.35 -23.32
C GLY A 184 -13.83 -5.59 -23.27
N THR A 185 -12.69 -5.56 -23.97
CA THR A 185 -11.71 -6.67 -24.00
C THR A 185 -10.64 -6.56 -22.91
N THR A 186 -10.60 -5.47 -22.15
CA THR A 186 -9.61 -5.25 -21.10
C THR A 186 -10.16 -5.73 -19.76
N VAL A 187 -9.37 -6.54 -19.04
CA VAL A 187 -9.75 -7.13 -17.76
C VAL A 187 -8.83 -6.57 -16.67
N SER A 188 -9.41 -6.18 -15.54
CA SER A 188 -8.65 -5.80 -14.34
C SER A 188 -8.02 -7.03 -13.70
N THR A 189 -6.89 -6.85 -13.02
CA THR A 189 -6.16 -7.93 -12.37
C THR A 189 -6.21 -7.74 -10.87
N ARG A 190 -6.69 -8.75 -10.15
CA ARG A 190 -6.56 -8.79 -8.68
C ARG A 190 -5.10 -9.10 -8.33
N GLY A 191 -4.45 -8.19 -7.60
CA GLY A 191 -3.07 -8.34 -7.16
C GLY A 191 -2.92 -9.50 -6.19
N THR A 192 -1.86 -10.29 -6.37
CA THR A 192 -1.57 -11.48 -5.55
C THR A 192 -0.29 -11.34 -4.72
N LYS A 193 0.48 -10.27 -4.95
CA LYS A 193 1.66 -9.93 -4.15
C LYS A 193 1.32 -9.68 -2.69
N GLU A 194 2.20 -10.03 -1.76
CA GLU A 194 2.02 -9.63 -0.36
C GLU A 194 2.30 -8.14 -0.20
N TYR A 195 1.78 -7.56 0.87
CA TYR A 195 2.10 -6.20 1.29
C TYR A 195 2.35 -6.18 2.79
N ALA A 196 3.36 -6.93 3.20
CA ALA A 196 3.66 -7.18 4.60
C ALA A 196 4.85 -6.35 5.08
N PRO A 197 4.90 -5.98 6.37
CA PRO A 197 6.06 -5.32 6.96
C PRO A 197 7.33 -6.12 6.70
N CYS A 198 8.35 -5.43 6.20
CA CYS A 198 9.64 -6.04 5.88
C CYS A 198 9.54 -7.28 4.98
N SER A 199 8.55 -7.31 4.09
CA SER A 199 8.34 -8.39 3.12
C SER A 199 8.25 -9.79 3.74
N ASN A 200 7.85 -9.90 5.01
CA ASN A 200 7.92 -11.13 5.81
C ASN A 200 9.34 -11.75 5.91
N ARG A 201 10.38 -10.98 5.61
CA ARG A 201 11.79 -11.43 5.54
C ARG A 201 12.73 -10.56 6.38
N GLY A 202 12.15 -9.77 7.28
CA GLY A 202 12.87 -9.08 8.32
C GLY A 202 11.99 -8.78 9.52
N TYR A 203 12.64 -8.38 10.60
CA TYR A 203 12.00 -7.84 11.78
C TYR A 203 11.73 -6.34 11.60
N CYS A 204 10.50 -5.92 11.85
CA CYS A 204 10.13 -4.52 11.92
C CYS A 204 10.39 -3.97 13.32
N ASN A 205 11.30 -2.99 13.47
CA ASN A 205 11.47 -2.30 14.74
C ASN A 205 10.41 -1.20 14.90
N PRO A 206 9.43 -1.35 15.81
CA PRO A 206 8.32 -0.42 15.94
C PRO A 206 8.71 0.93 16.56
N LYS A 207 9.93 1.08 17.13
CA LYS A 207 10.38 2.37 17.70
C LYS A 207 10.86 3.34 16.61
N ILE A 208 11.40 2.80 15.51
CA ILE A 208 12.05 3.60 14.46
C ILE A 208 11.47 3.36 13.06
N GLY A 209 10.65 2.31 12.88
CA GLY A 209 10.03 1.99 11.59
C GLY A 209 11.02 1.44 10.56
N GLN A 210 12.08 0.78 11.01
CA GLN A 210 13.12 0.22 10.14
C GLN A 210 13.10 -1.31 10.15
N CYS A 211 13.36 -1.89 9.00
CA CYS A 211 13.46 -3.33 8.83
C CYS A 211 14.89 -3.84 9.08
N ALA A 212 15.02 -4.82 9.97
CA ALA A 212 16.23 -5.62 10.13
C ALA A 212 16.04 -6.95 9.37
N CYS A 213 16.66 -7.08 8.21
CA CYS A 213 16.50 -8.27 7.35
C CYS A 213 17.15 -9.51 7.95
N TYR A 214 16.54 -10.67 7.70
CA TYR A 214 17.12 -11.95 8.11
C TYR A 214 18.27 -12.33 7.18
N THR A 215 19.50 -12.16 7.66
CA THR A 215 20.71 -12.43 6.88
C THR A 215 21.27 -13.84 7.07
N TYR A 216 20.76 -14.59 8.07
CA TYR A 216 21.19 -15.93 8.41
C TYR A 216 20.06 -16.95 8.31
N PRO A 217 20.32 -18.19 7.81
CA PRO A 217 21.60 -18.63 7.24
C PRO A 217 21.90 -17.90 5.92
N MET A 218 23.17 -17.72 5.58
CA MET A 218 23.56 -17.10 4.32
C MET A 218 23.35 -18.05 3.13
N PRO A 219 22.89 -17.58 1.96
CA PRO A 219 22.44 -16.20 1.69
C PRO A 219 21.07 -15.90 2.32
N GLY A 220 20.91 -14.69 2.87
CA GLY A 220 19.66 -14.21 3.47
C GLY A 220 18.97 -13.14 2.63
N PHE A 221 18.35 -12.15 3.27
CA PHE A 221 17.52 -11.12 2.62
C PHE A 221 18.10 -9.72 2.80
N ARG A 222 17.74 -8.82 1.87
CA ARG A 222 18.17 -7.42 1.84
C ARG A 222 17.11 -6.52 1.19
N SER A 223 17.36 -5.22 1.27
CA SER A 223 16.52 -4.18 0.67
C SER A 223 16.27 -4.40 -0.82
N SER A 224 15.05 -4.17 -1.27
CA SER A 224 14.62 -4.45 -2.63
C SER A 224 14.20 -3.23 -3.44
N ASP A 225 13.95 -3.45 -4.74
CA ASP A 225 13.23 -2.55 -5.64
C ASP A 225 11.71 -2.81 -5.65
N GLY A 226 11.24 -3.82 -4.89
CA GLY A 226 9.86 -4.28 -4.83
C GLY A 226 9.54 -5.41 -5.80
N TYR A 227 10.51 -5.87 -6.60
CA TYR A 227 10.35 -6.92 -7.62
C TYR A 227 11.40 -8.03 -7.45
N GLY A 228 11.82 -8.28 -6.21
CA GLY A 228 12.77 -9.34 -5.88
C GLY A 228 14.23 -9.02 -6.21
N LYS A 229 14.56 -7.81 -6.68
CA LYS A 229 15.94 -7.39 -6.95
C LYS A 229 16.41 -6.40 -5.90
N VAL A 230 17.72 -6.28 -5.74
CA VAL A 230 18.33 -5.33 -4.80
C VAL A 230 17.93 -3.90 -5.16
N GLY A 231 17.51 -3.14 -4.14
CA GLY A 231 17.10 -1.74 -4.31
C GLY A 231 17.09 -0.98 -2.98
N LEU A 232 16.44 0.19 -2.95
CA LEU A 232 16.51 1.14 -1.82
C LEU A 232 15.23 1.21 -0.97
N ARG A 233 14.28 0.27 -1.11
CA ARG A 233 13.01 0.31 -0.34
C ARG A 233 13.17 0.01 1.15
N ALA A 234 14.31 -0.56 1.56
CA ALA A 234 14.60 -1.00 2.93
C ALA A 234 13.55 -1.96 3.50
N ASP A 235 13.05 -2.87 2.66
CA ASP A 235 11.89 -3.73 2.95
C ASP A 235 12.22 -5.22 3.03
N CYS A 236 13.50 -5.61 2.93
CA CYS A 236 13.93 -7.02 2.94
C CYS A 236 13.34 -7.89 1.82
N GLY A 237 12.83 -7.27 0.75
CA GLY A 237 12.13 -7.96 -0.34
C GLY A 237 13.04 -8.54 -1.42
N ALA A 238 14.34 -8.72 -1.18
CA ALA A 238 15.29 -9.25 -2.16
C ALA A 238 16.23 -10.28 -1.53
N PRO A 239 16.43 -11.46 -2.16
CA PRO A 239 17.41 -12.43 -1.70
C PRO A 239 18.83 -11.91 -1.99
N ASP A 240 19.75 -12.09 -1.04
CA ASP A 240 21.17 -11.75 -1.18
C ASP A 240 21.96 -12.88 -1.87
N ASN A 241 21.45 -13.34 -3.01
CA ASN A 241 21.98 -14.50 -3.74
C ASN A 241 23.19 -14.17 -4.64
N THR A 242 23.57 -12.88 -4.75
CA THR A 242 24.68 -12.39 -5.58
C THR A 242 25.93 -12.03 -4.80
N ASN A 243 26.00 -12.31 -3.49
CA ASN A 243 27.19 -12.05 -2.68
C ASN A 243 28.23 -13.20 -2.79
N PHE A 244 29.36 -13.08 -2.08
CA PHE A 244 30.43 -14.10 -2.06
C PHE A 244 29.94 -15.49 -1.61
N TYR A 245 28.88 -15.54 -0.81
CA TYR A 245 28.21 -16.75 -0.33
C TYR A 245 27.05 -17.18 -1.24
N GLY A 246 27.02 -16.70 -2.49
CA GLY A 246 25.90 -16.73 -3.41
C GLY A 246 25.25 -18.10 -3.64
N GLY A 247 24.10 -18.06 -4.30
CA GLY A 247 23.23 -19.22 -4.51
C GLY A 247 21.80 -19.01 -3.99
N PRO A 248 20.92 -20.00 -4.15
CA PRO A 248 19.54 -19.89 -3.67
C PRO A 248 19.49 -19.81 -2.13
N ILE A 249 18.42 -19.23 -1.59
CA ILE A 249 18.08 -19.33 -0.16
C ILE A 249 18.01 -20.82 0.21
N LYS A 250 18.72 -21.20 1.28
CA LYS A 250 18.93 -22.62 1.64
C LYS A 250 18.14 -23.09 2.86
N GLY A 251 17.48 -22.19 3.57
CA GLY A 251 16.82 -22.55 4.82
C GLY A 251 16.02 -21.40 5.41
N CYS A 252 15.22 -21.75 6.42
CA CYS A 252 14.50 -20.77 7.23
C CYS A 252 15.46 -19.88 8.02
N PRO A 253 15.03 -18.65 8.34
CA PRO A 253 15.88 -17.69 9.06
C PRO A 253 16.26 -18.17 10.46
N GLY A 254 17.40 -17.68 10.95
CA GLY A 254 17.99 -17.99 12.25
C GLY A 254 19.27 -18.85 12.16
N TYR A 255 20.08 -18.83 13.22
CA TYR A 255 21.28 -19.69 13.31
C TYR A 255 20.88 -21.18 13.39
N LEU A 256 19.87 -21.46 14.21
CA LEU A 256 19.03 -22.64 14.07
C LEU A 256 17.78 -22.23 13.28
N PRO A 257 17.24 -23.09 12.40
CA PRO A 257 16.01 -22.79 11.69
C PRO A 257 14.91 -22.34 12.67
N CYS A 258 14.31 -21.19 12.38
CA CYS A 258 13.25 -20.60 13.22
C CYS A 258 13.69 -20.38 14.67
N SER A 259 14.97 -20.07 14.87
CA SER A 259 15.60 -19.87 16.18
C SER A 259 15.39 -21.04 17.16
N GLY A 260 15.06 -22.24 16.68
CA GLY A 260 14.70 -23.39 17.52
C GLY A 260 13.34 -23.27 18.22
N HIS A 261 12.52 -22.28 17.86
CA HIS A 261 11.22 -21.98 18.47
C HIS A 261 10.07 -22.06 17.47
N GLY A 262 10.28 -22.75 16.35
CA GLY A 262 9.25 -22.95 15.34
C GLY A 262 9.58 -24.08 14.38
N ALA A 263 8.62 -24.36 13.50
CA ALA A 263 8.78 -25.30 12.41
C ALA A 263 9.06 -24.56 11.10
N CYS A 264 10.02 -25.08 10.31
CA CYS A 264 10.39 -24.53 9.01
C CYS A 264 9.58 -25.18 7.88
N SER A 265 9.00 -24.38 6.97
CA SER A 265 8.16 -24.88 5.87
C SER A 265 8.91 -25.52 4.69
N GLY A 266 10.22 -25.31 4.57
CA GLY A 266 11.03 -25.86 3.47
C GLY A 266 10.90 -25.05 2.15
N PRO A 267 11.52 -25.53 1.04
CA PRO A 267 11.49 -24.84 -0.23
C PRO A 267 10.09 -24.83 -0.86
N PRO A 268 9.72 -23.77 -1.62
CA PRO A 268 10.52 -22.56 -1.88
C PRO A 268 10.37 -21.47 -0.80
N ALA A 269 9.41 -21.58 0.12
CA ALA A 269 9.01 -20.47 0.98
C ALA A 269 10.02 -20.13 2.09
N TYR A 270 10.57 -21.16 2.77
CA TYR A 270 11.46 -21.01 3.93
C TYR A 270 10.91 -20.06 5.02
N THR A 271 9.64 -20.24 5.35
CA THR A 271 8.93 -19.49 6.38
C THR A 271 8.86 -20.28 7.69
N CYS A 272 8.83 -19.57 8.81
CA CYS A 272 8.71 -20.16 10.13
C CYS A 272 7.29 -20.08 10.67
N ALA A 273 6.78 -21.23 11.13
CA ALA A 273 5.60 -21.30 11.97
C ALA A 273 6.04 -21.37 13.44
N CYS A 274 5.87 -20.27 14.18
CA CYS A 274 6.36 -20.15 15.54
C CYS A 274 5.52 -20.94 16.54
N ALA A 275 6.19 -21.50 17.55
CA ALA A 275 5.54 -22.07 18.72
C ALA A 275 4.83 -20.98 19.53
N VAL A 276 3.85 -21.39 20.34
CA VAL A 276 3.05 -20.46 21.16
C VAL A 276 3.95 -19.56 22.02
N GLY A 277 3.67 -18.26 21.98
CA GLY A 277 4.41 -17.25 22.73
C GLY A 277 5.68 -16.73 22.03
N TRP A 278 6.01 -17.24 20.85
CA TRP A 278 7.06 -16.71 19.97
C TRP A 278 6.44 -16.04 18.75
N VAL A 279 7.06 -14.95 18.30
CA VAL A 279 6.65 -14.12 17.18
C VAL A 279 7.86 -13.79 16.31
N THR A 280 7.67 -12.92 15.31
CA THR A 280 8.64 -12.59 14.23
C THR A 280 8.80 -13.71 13.21
N GLY A 281 9.30 -13.36 12.02
CA GLY A 281 9.46 -14.32 10.91
C GLY A 281 10.53 -15.38 11.15
N ASP A 282 11.36 -15.23 12.17
CA ASP A 282 12.42 -16.16 12.61
C ASP A 282 12.18 -16.74 14.01
N CYS A 283 11.03 -16.45 14.63
CA CYS A 283 10.64 -16.92 15.96
C CYS A 283 11.63 -16.59 17.09
N SER A 284 12.38 -15.49 16.97
CA SER A 284 13.42 -15.11 17.95
C SER A 284 12.90 -14.25 19.10
N MET A 285 11.68 -13.70 18.99
CA MET A 285 11.12 -12.80 20.00
C MET A 285 9.89 -13.37 20.68
N ARG A 286 9.72 -13.07 21.97
CA ARG A 286 8.50 -13.39 22.72
C ARG A 286 7.37 -12.42 22.38
N ALA A 287 6.15 -12.92 22.26
CA ALA A 287 4.95 -12.11 21.99
C ALA A 287 4.77 -10.95 22.99
N SER A 288 5.05 -11.21 24.27
CA SER A 288 5.01 -10.20 25.34
C SER A 288 5.97 -9.04 25.12
N CYS A 289 7.10 -9.27 24.45
CA CYS A 289 8.14 -8.28 24.22
C CYS A 289 7.95 -7.49 22.91
N TYR A 290 7.08 -7.97 22.02
CA TYR A 290 6.89 -7.38 20.70
C TYR A 290 6.11 -6.05 20.73
N TYR A 291 5.23 -5.89 21.72
CA TYR A 291 4.37 -4.71 21.86
C TYR A 291 4.76 -3.80 23.04
N LEU A 292 5.71 -4.22 23.88
CA LEU A 292 6.12 -3.46 25.07
C LEU A 292 7.51 -2.86 24.87
N LEU A 293 7.64 -1.54 25.00
CA LEU A 293 8.90 -0.78 24.87
C LEU A 293 10.01 -1.20 25.85
N TRP A 294 9.71 -2.07 26.82
CA TRP A 294 10.53 -2.38 27.99
C TRP A 294 10.76 -3.89 28.13
N CYS A 295 11.58 -4.45 27.25
CA CYS A 295 12.33 -5.66 27.55
C CYS A 295 13.77 -5.45 27.09
N PHE A 296 14.63 -5.05 28.03
CA PHE A 296 16.06 -5.31 27.93
C PHE A 296 16.27 -6.78 28.28
N GLY A 297 17.00 -7.50 27.42
CA GLY A 297 17.70 -8.71 27.83
C GLY A 297 18.88 -8.36 28.72
#